data_AF-A0A1C6V8H7-F1
#
_entry.id   AF-A0A1C6V8H7-F1
#
_cell.length_a   1.000
_cell.length_b   1.000
_cell.length_c   1.000
_cell.angle_alpha   90.00
_cell.angle_beta   90.00
_cell.angle_gamma   90.00
#
_symmetry.space_group_name_H-M   'P 1'
#
loop_
_entity.id
_entity.type
_entity.pdbx_description
1 polymer ?
#
loop_
_entity_poly.entity_id
_entity_poly.type
_entity_poly.pdbx_seq_one_letter_code
_entity_poly.pdbx_strand_id
1 'polypeptide(L)'
;MGLELPGELRSLLGILGYTWPEADEVKLFEMGNAWIRFSGTLSGVVAEANTGAATVWSSHSGQDITAFQSWWNREDSPADSLRDGVTAAVLTGTGLIICGAIVLALKIAVIVQLVVLAIQIAQAVATAAVTFGASLLEIPIFQQLARTIVGNLVQEVIWKLIDG
;
A
#
# COMPACT_ATOMS: atom_id res chain seq x y z
N MET A 1 1.77 11.22 8.98
CA MET A 1 0.57 10.61 9.60
C MET A 1 -0.47 10.48 8.51
N GLY A 2 -1.13 9.32 8.46
CA GLY A 2 -2.12 9.05 7.44
C GLY A 2 -3.44 9.81 7.63
N LEU A 3 -4.38 9.53 6.73
CA LEU A 3 -5.72 10.06 6.72
C LEU A 3 -6.48 9.57 7.96
N GLU A 4 -7.01 10.54 8.70
CA GLU A 4 -7.73 10.32 9.95
C GLU A 4 -9.23 10.55 9.76
N LEU A 5 -10.02 9.80 10.53
CA LEU A 5 -11.47 9.93 10.52
C LEU A 5 -11.92 11.05 11.47
N PRO A 6 -12.71 12.03 10.98
CA PRO A 6 -13.34 13.04 11.83
C PRO A 6 -14.19 12.42 12.94
N GLY A 7 -14.21 13.04 14.12
CA GLY A 7 -14.88 12.51 15.32
C GLY A 7 -16.36 12.16 15.12
N GLU A 8 -17.11 13.03 14.42
CA GLU A 8 -18.53 12.80 14.12
C GLU A 8 -18.77 11.55 13.27
N LEU A 9 -17.89 11.29 12.29
CA LEU A 9 -17.98 10.12 11.42
C LEU A 9 -17.52 8.84 12.14
N ARG A 10 -16.66 8.95 13.14
CA ARG A 10 -16.22 7.81 13.96
C ARG A 10 -17.37 7.18 14.74
N SER A 11 -18.26 8.00 15.29
CA SER A 11 -19.47 7.52 15.95
C SER A 11 -20.36 6.75 14.97
N LEU A 12 -20.61 7.32 13.78
CA LEU A 12 -21.40 6.66 12.73
C LEU A 12 -20.78 5.33 12.29
N LEU A 13 -19.47 5.27 12.10
CA LEU A 13 -18.77 4.03 11.74
C LEU A 13 -18.93 2.95 12.83
N GLY A 14 -18.87 3.36 14.11
CA GLY A 14 -19.11 2.47 15.24
C GLY A 14 -20.53 1.90 15.28
N ILE A 15 -21.55 2.70 14.92
CA ILE A 15 -22.94 2.23 14.78
C ILE A 15 -23.04 1.16 13.66
N LEU A 16 -22.28 1.33 12.58
CA LEU A 16 -22.19 0.34 11.51
C LEU A 16 -21.43 -0.93 11.92
N GLY A 17 -20.80 -0.96 13.09
CA GLY A 17 -20.08 -2.12 13.62
C GLY A 17 -18.67 -2.29 13.07
N TYR A 18 -18.09 -1.25 12.47
CA TYR A 18 -16.73 -1.27 11.94
C TYR A 18 -15.78 -0.40 12.75
N THR A 19 -14.50 -0.74 12.70
CA THR A 19 -13.40 0.07 13.24
C THR A 19 -12.67 0.78 12.12
N TRP A 20 -12.16 1.98 12.40
CA TRP A 20 -11.33 2.70 11.44
C TRP A 20 -10.00 1.95 11.22
N PRO A 21 -9.54 1.77 9.97
CA PRO A 21 -8.25 1.12 9.72
C PRO A 21 -7.09 1.98 10.23
N GLU A 22 -6.23 1.38 11.06
CA GLU A 22 -5.05 2.05 11.65
C GLU A 22 -3.81 2.07 10.74
N ALA A 23 -3.88 1.39 9.59
CA ALA A 23 -2.78 1.39 8.62
C ALA A 23 -2.43 2.82 8.18
N ASP A 24 -1.15 3.18 8.26
CA ASP A 24 -0.63 4.50 7.85
C ASP A 24 -0.11 4.40 6.41
N GLU A 25 -0.93 4.85 5.46
CA GLU A 25 -0.58 4.84 4.04
C GLU A 25 0.60 5.74 3.71
N VAL A 26 0.82 6.82 4.47
CA VAL A 26 1.97 7.70 4.27
C VAL A 26 3.25 6.96 4.60
N LYS A 27 3.27 6.19 5.69
CA LYS A 27 4.42 5.33 6.02
C LYS A 27 4.63 4.23 4.99
N LEU A 28 3.58 3.65 4.42
CA LEU A 28 3.71 2.67 3.34
C LEU A 28 4.39 3.28 2.10
N PHE A 29 4.00 4.51 1.73
CA PHE A 29 4.68 5.25 0.65
C PHE A 29 6.13 5.59 1.00
N GLU A 30 6.41 6.03 2.23
CA GLU A 30 7.77 6.33 2.70
C GLU A 30 8.67 5.08 2.63
N MET A 31 8.19 3.94 3.14
CA MET A 31 8.90 2.67 3.09
C MET A 31 9.12 2.21 1.65
N GLY A 32 8.10 2.32 0.79
CA GLY A 32 8.23 1.95 -0.62
C GLY A 32 9.28 2.79 -1.35
N ASN A 33 9.26 4.12 -1.13
CA ASN A 33 10.28 5.02 -1.66
C ASN A 33 11.68 4.72 -1.11
N ALA A 34 11.81 4.32 0.16
CA ALA A 34 13.09 3.94 0.75
C ALA A 34 13.68 2.70 0.04
N TRP A 35 12.84 1.70 -0.25
CA TRP A 35 13.25 0.51 -1.02
C TRP A 35 13.69 0.84 -2.46
N ILE A 36 12.97 1.73 -3.15
CA ILE A 36 13.35 2.19 -4.49
C ILE A 36 14.67 2.98 -4.45
N ARG A 37 14.89 3.82 -3.42
CA ARG A 37 16.19 4.51 -3.25
C ARG A 37 17.32 3.52 -2.98
N PHE A 38 17.06 2.53 -2.13
CA PHE A 38 18.02 1.47 -1.82
C PHE A 38 18.43 0.69 -3.08
N SER A 39 17.49 0.39 -3.99
CA SER A 39 17.82 -0.28 -5.25
C SER A 39 18.77 0.56 -6.12
N GLY A 40 18.59 1.88 -6.15
CA GLY A 40 19.51 2.81 -6.81
C GLY A 40 20.92 2.79 -6.22
N THR A 41 21.01 2.81 -4.88
CA THR A 41 22.31 2.68 -4.18
C THR A 41 22.97 1.34 -4.47
N LEU A 42 22.21 0.25 -4.38
CA LEU A 42 22.72 -1.10 -4.64
C LEU A 42 23.21 -1.24 -6.08
N SER A 43 22.47 -0.72 -7.06
CA SER A 43 22.88 -0.69 -8.47
C SER A 43 24.22 0.02 -8.69
N GLY A 44 24.45 1.14 -8.00
CA GLY A 44 25.74 1.84 -8.02
C GLY A 44 26.88 0.98 -7.47
N VAL A 45 26.66 0.30 -6.34
CA VAL A 45 27.63 -0.63 -5.75
C VAL A 45 27.93 -1.80 -6.68
N VAL A 46 26.93 -2.35 -7.38
CA VAL A 46 27.13 -3.42 -8.37
C VAL A 46 27.99 -2.94 -9.54
N ALA A 47 27.75 -1.72 -10.03
CA ALA A 47 28.53 -1.15 -11.11
C ALA A 47 30.00 -0.96 -10.70
N GLU A 48 30.25 -0.39 -9.52
CA GLU A 48 31.60 -0.20 -8.97
C GLU A 48 32.32 -1.53 -8.76
N ALA A 49 31.63 -2.53 -8.19
CA ALA A 49 32.18 -3.86 -7.98
C ALA A 49 32.57 -4.53 -9.32
N ASN A 50 31.74 -4.40 -10.35
CA ASN A 50 32.05 -4.90 -11.69
C ASN A 50 33.25 -4.19 -12.33
N THR A 51 33.36 -2.87 -12.19
CA THR A 51 34.52 -2.11 -12.68
C THR A 51 35.80 -2.50 -11.93
N GLY A 52 35.73 -2.68 -10.61
CA GLY A 52 36.85 -3.14 -9.79
C GLY A 52 37.32 -4.54 -10.22
N ALA A 53 36.38 -5.47 -10.34
CA ALA A 53 36.67 -6.83 -10.82
C ALA A 53 37.30 -6.81 -12.23
N ALA A 54 36.76 -5.98 -13.13
CA ALA A 54 37.29 -5.82 -14.48
C ALA A 54 38.71 -5.27 -14.54
N THR A 55 39.01 -4.34 -13.64
CA THR A 55 40.36 -3.78 -13.52
C THR A 55 41.36 -4.88 -13.14
N VAL A 56 41.01 -5.78 -12.22
CA VAL A 56 41.87 -6.89 -11.78
C VAL A 56 42.30 -7.77 -12.95
N TRP A 57 41.36 -8.27 -13.77
CA TRP A 57 41.73 -9.15 -14.89
C TRP A 57 42.23 -8.43 -16.14
N SER A 58 42.03 -7.11 -16.25
CA SER A 58 42.61 -6.31 -17.34
C SER A 58 44.08 -5.96 -17.11
N SER A 59 44.49 -5.80 -15.84
CA SER A 59 45.84 -5.37 -15.45
C SER A 59 46.75 -6.52 -15.01
N HIS A 60 46.19 -7.71 -14.77
CA HIS A 60 46.93 -8.88 -14.34
C HIS A 60 46.65 -10.07 -15.26
N SER A 61 47.61 -10.98 -15.35
CA SER A 61 47.48 -12.24 -16.09
C SER A 61 47.94 -13.40 -15.21
N GLY A 62 47.36 -14.57 -15.42
CA GLY A 62 47.64 -15.76 -14.63
C GLY A 62 46.44 -16.66 -14.49
N GLN A 63 46.68 -17.91 -14.11
CA GLN A 63 45.62 -18.92 -13.97
C GLN A 63 44.61 -18.53 -12.88
N ASP A 64 45.08 -17.91 -11.80
CA ASP A 64 44.25 -17.43 -10.69
C ASP A 64 43.33 -16.27 -11.13
N ILE A 65 43.81 -15.40 -12.01
CA ILE A 65 43.05 -14.26 -12.56
C ILE A 65 41.93 -14.77 -13.48
N THR A 66 42.22 -15.75 -14.34
CA THR A 66 41.21 -16.41 -15.17
C THR A 66 40.17 -17.13 -14.32
N ALA A 67 40.59 -17.80 -13.25
CA ALA A 67 39.67 -18.46 -12.32
C ALA A 67 38.75 -17.45 -11.61
N PHE A 68 39.29 -16.30 -11.16
CA PHE A 68 38.50 -15.20 -10.60
C PHE A 68 37.49 -14.64 -11.61
N GLN A 69 37.92 -14.37 -12.85
CA GLN A 69 37.03 -13.88 -13.90
C GLN A 69 35.89 -14.89 -14.18
N SER A 70 36.19 -16.19 -14.23
CA SER A 70 35.18 -17.23 -14.39
C SER A 70 34.22 -17.29 -13.21
N TRP A 71 34.72 -17.15 -11.98
CA TRP A 71 33.89 -17.13 -10.77
C TRP A 71 33.00 -15.88 -10.68
N TRP A 72 33.49 -14.73 -11.15
CA TRP A 72 32.72 -13.49 -11.15
C TRP A 72 31.59 -13.48 -12.19
N ASN A 73 31.78 -14.16 -13.33
CA ASN A 73 30.82 -14.17 -14.45
C ASN A 73 29.98 -15.45 -14.53
N ARG A 74 30.10 -16.37 -13.56
CA ARG A 74 29.28 -17.59 -13.54
C ARG A 74 27.81 -17.26 -13.21
N GLU A 75 26.92 -18.18 -13.55
CA GLU A 75 25.54 -18.16 -13.06
C GLU A 75 25.51 -18.29 -11.53
N ASP A 76 24.60 -17.56 -10.88
CA ASP A 76 24.60 -17.34 -9.42
C ASP A 76 25.91 -16.70 -8.91
N SER A 77 26.52 -15.83 -9.72
CA SER A 77 27.65 -15.02 -9.27
C SER A 77 27.23 -14.03 -8.18
N PRO A 78 28.18 -13.51 -7.40
CA PRO A 78 27.91 -12.37 -6.53
C PRO A 78 27.35 -11.18 -7.30
N ALA A 79 27.80 -10.94 -8.54
CA ALA A 79 27.31 -9.85 -9.38
C ALA A 79 25.83 -10.04 -9.77
N ASP A 80 25.43 -11.24 -10.15
CA ASP A 80 24.04 -11.56 -10.48
C ASP A 80 23.15 -11.54 -9.24
N SER A 81 23.62 -12.09 -8.12
CA SER A 81 22.91 -12.03 -6.83
C SER A 81 22.63 -10.58 -6.40
N LEU A 82 23.58 -9.67 -6.61
CA LEU A 82 23.39 -8.26 -6.31
C LEU A 82 22.42 -7.58 -7.30
N ARG A 83 22.42 -7.95 -8.58
CA ARG A 83 21.44 -7.48 -9.58
C ARG A 83 20.03 -7.95 -9.25
N ASP A 84 19.87 -9.19 -8.83
CA ASP A 84 18.59 -9.72 -8.36
C ASP A 84 18.12 -8.96 -7.13
N GLY A 85 19.03 -8.61 -6.23
CA GLY A 85 18.76 -7.72 -5.09
C GLY A 85 18.22 -6.35 -5.50
N VAL A 86 18.71 -5.76 -6.60
CA VAL A 86 18.18 -4.49 -7.15
C VAL A 86 16.73 -4.69 -7.62
N THR A 87 16.47 -5.76 -8.38
CA THR A 87 15.13 -6.07 -8.88
C THR A 87 14.15 -6.34 -7.74
N ALA A 88 14.56 -7.14 -6.75
CA ALA A 88 13.77 -7.43 -5.56
C ALA A 88 13.45 -6.15 -4.78
N ALA A 89 14.43 -5.26 -4.59
CA ALA A 89 14.21 -3.99 -3.91
C ALA A 89 13.20 -3.08 -4.64
N VAL A 90 13.24 -3.02 -5.98
CA VAL A 90 12.25 -2.28 -6.77
C VAL A 90 10.86 -2.91 -6.63
N LEU A 91 10.77 -4.24 -6.70
CA LEU A 91 9.49 -4.95 -6.59
C LEU A 91 8.85 -4.74 -5.22
N THR A 92 9.63 -4.93 -4.14
CA THR A 92 9.17 -4.67 -2.76
C THR A 92 8.76 -3.21 -2.59
N GLY A 93 9.54 -2.26 -3.09
CA GLY A 93 9.21 -0.84 -2.99
C GLY A 93 7.91 -0.48 -3.71
N THR A 94 7.71 -1.04 -4.91
CA THR A 94 6.49 -0.85 -5.70
C THR A 94 5.27 -1.47 -5.03
N GLY A 95 5.40 -2.69 -4.49
CA GLY A 95 4.34 -3.36 -3.75
C GLY A 95 3.88 -2.54 -2.53
N LEU A 96 4.82 -1.98 -1.76
CA LEU A 96 4.49 -1.11 -0.62
C LEU A 96 3.73 0.16 -1.04
N ILE A 97 4.11 0.77 -2.18
CA ILE A 97 3.39 1.92 -2.73
C ILE A 97 1.96 1.53 -3.13
N ILE A 98 1.78 0.39 -3.79
CA ILE A 98 0.46 -0.11 -4.17
C ILE A 98 -0.40 -0.35 -2.93
N CYS A 99 0.13 -1.02 -1.91
CA CYS A 99 -0.55 -1.21 -0.63
C CYS A 99 -0.98 0.12 0.02
N GLY A 100 -0.09 1.12 0.01
CA GLY A 100 -0.40 2.46 0.50
C GLY A 100 -1.57 3.10 -0.28
N ALA A 101 -1.56 3.01 -1.61
CA ALA A 101 -2.62 3.55 -2.45
C ALA A 101 -3.97 2.86 -2.22
N ILE A 102 -3.97 1.53 -2.05
CA ILE A 102 -5.18 0.76 -1.75
C ILE A 102 -5.78 1.17 -0.40
N VAL A 103 -4.94 1.28 0.64
CA VAL A 103 -5.39 1.71 1.98
C VAL A 103 -5.93 3.13 1.95
N LEU A 104 -5.27 4.05 1.23
CA LEU A 104 -5.75 5.42 1.06
C LEU A 104 -7.14 5.45 0.39
N ALA A 105 -7.29 4.70 -0.70
CA ALA A 105 -8.55 4.61 -1.43
C ALA A 105 -9.69 4.06 -0.55
N LEU A 106 -9.42 3.02 0.25
CA LEU A 106 -10.37 2.49 1.24
C LEU A 106 -10.84 3.58 2.20
N LYS A 107 -9.88 4.28 2.84
CA LYS A 107 -10.19 5.32 3.82
C LYS A 107 -11.05 6.43 3.23
N ILE A 108 -10.72 6.89 2.02
CA ILE A 108 -11.51 7.90 1.30
C ILE A 108 -12.93 7.37 1.01
N ALA A 109 -13.06 6.16 0.49
CA ALA A 109 -14.35 5.56 0.16
C ALA A 109 -15.24 5.41 1.41
N VAL A 110 -14.67 4.97 2.53
CA VAL A 110 -15.37 4.87 3.82
C VAL A 110 -15.84 6.25 4.30
N ILE A 111 -14.98 7.28 4.24
CA ILE A 111 -15.38 8.65 4.61
C ILE A 111 -16.55 9.12 3.75
N VAL A 112 -16.47 8.96 2.43
CA VAL A 112 -17.54 9.35 1.51
C VAL A 112 -18.85 8.64 1.86
N GLN A 113 -18.80 7.33 2.11
CA GLN A 113 -19.99 6.55 2.46
C GLN A 113 -20.62 7.01 3.78
N LEU A 114 -19.81 7.35 4.78
CA LEU A 114 -20.29 7.86 6.06
C LEU A 114 -20.92 9.25 5.93
N VAL A 115 -20.35 10.11 5.08
CA VAL A 115 -20.94 11.43 4.77
C VAL A 115 -22.29 11.28 4.08
N VAL A 116 -22.41 10.36 3.12
CA VAL A 116 -23.69 10.06 2.45
C VAL A 116 -24.72 9.59 3.47
N LEU A 117 -24.35 8.67 4.38
CA LEU A 117 -25.24 8.20 5.44
C LEU A 117 -25.67 9.35 6.38
N ALA A 118 -24.74 10.23 6.76
CA ALA A 118 -25.06 11.38 7.61
C ALA A 118 -26.09 12.30 6.96
N ILE A 119 -25.95 12.56 5.65
CA ILE A 119 -26.91 13.36 4.88
C ILE A 119 -28.29 12.66 4.84
N GLN A 120 -28.33 11.35 4.61
CA GLN A 120 -29.57 10.58 4.60
C GLN A 120 -30.30 10.65 5.95
N ILE A 121 -29.57 10.50 7.05
CA ILE A 121 -30.12 10.64 8.41
C ILE A 121 -30.65 12.05 8.64
N ALA A 122 -29.89 13.08 8.26
CA ALA A 122 -30.32 14.47 8.41
C ALA A 122 -31.61 14.76 7.61
N GLN A 123 -31.75 14.23 6.39
CA GLN A 123 -32.97 14.36 5.59
C GLN A 123 -34.16 13.62 6.20
N ALA A 124 -33.95 12.41 6.71
CA ALA A 124 -34.98 11.65 7.41
C ALA A 124 -35.49 12.41 8.64
N VAL A 125 -34.59 13.04 9.41
CA VAL A 125 -34.95 13.87 10.56
C VAL A 125 -35.66 15.17 10.14
N ALA A 126 -35.17 15.85 9.09
CA ALA A 126 -35.75 17.09 8.60
C ALA A 126 -37.20 16.91 8.10
N THR A 127 -37.49 15.77 7.49
CA THR A 127 -38.82 15.44 6.96
C THR A 127 -39.72 14.72 7.98
N ALA A 128 -39.24 14.46 9.20
CA ALA A 128 -39.98 13.71 10.21
C ALA A 128 -41.31 14.35 10.59
N ALA A 129 -41.37 15.68 10.76
CA ALA A 129 -42.61 16.35 11.12
C ALA A 129 -43.69 16.24 10.02
N VAL A 130 -43.29 16.39 8.76
CA VAL A 130 -44.20 16.37 7.60
C VAL A 130 -44.66 14.94 7.28
N THR A 131 -43.82 13.95 7.55
CA THR A 131 -44.13 12.52 7.36
C THR A 131 -44.75 11.87 8.60
N PHE A 132 -45.07 12.65 9.64
CA PHE A 132 -45.57 12.14 10.93
C PHE A 132 -44.65 11.07 11.56
N GLY A 133 -43.34 11.20 11.37
CA GLY A 133 -42.31 10.30 11.88
C GLY A 133 -42.02 9.10 10.99
N ALA A 134 -42.72 8.92 9.87
CA ALA A 134 -42.52 7.78 8.99
C ALA A 134 -41.11 7.75 8.36
N SER A 135 -40.53 8.91 8.02
CA SER A 135 -39.17 8.99 7.46
C SER A 135 -38.08 8.49 8.42
N LEU A 136 -38.31 8.53 9.74
CA LEU A 136 -37.35 8.03 10.72
C LEU A 136 -37.20 6.50 10.66
N LEU A 137 -38.21 5.80 10.14
CA LEU A 137 -38.17 4.35 9.95
C LEU A 137 -37.22 3.92 8.82
N GLU A 138 -36.78 4.86 7.98
CA GLU A 138 -35.80 4.60 6.91
C GLU A 138 -34.36 4.54 7.43
N ILE A 139 -34.08 5.16 8.59
CA ILE A 139 -32.72 5.25 9.15
C ILE A 139 -32.07 3.86 9.33
N PRO A 140 -32.73 2.85 9.92
CA PRO A 140 -32.17 1.50 10.02
C PRO A 140 -31.85 0.88 8.66
N ILE A 141 -32.65 1.18 7.63
CA ILE A 141 -32.44 0.68 6.26
C ILE A 141 -31.17 1.32 5.67
N PHE A 142 -31.01 2.64 5.80
CA PHE A 142 -29.80 3.34 5.35
C PHE A 142 -28.55 2.83 6.06
N GLN A 143 -28.63 2.59 7.38
CA GLN A 143 -27.52 2.01 8.14
C GLN A 143 -27.15 0.61 7.64
N GLN A 144 -28.14 -0.24 7.33
CA GLN A 144 -27.87 -1.59 6.83
C GLN A 144 -27.21 -1.58 5.45
N LEU A 145 -27.65 -0.68 4.56
CA LEU A 145 -27.04 -0.49 3.25
C LEU A 145 -25.59 0.02 3.39
N ALA A 146 -25.37 1.05 4.20
CA ALA A 146 -24.03 1.58 4.45
C ALA A 146 -23.10 0.53 5.07
N ARG A 147 -23.61 -0.28 6.01
CA ARG A 147 -22.87 -1.41 6.62
C ARG A 147 -22.43 -2.42 5.56
N THR A 148 -23.28 -2.71 4.59
CA THR A 148 -22.98 -3.66 3.50
C THR A 148 -21.94 -3.08 2.56
N ILE A 149 -22.08 -1.81 2.16
CA ILE A 149 -21.12 -1.13 1.29
C ILE A 149 -19.74 -1.06 1.93
N VAL A 150 -19.66 -0.64 3.20
CA VAL A 150 -18.38 -0.60 3.94
C VAL A 150 -17.77 -1.99 4.05
N GLY A 151 -18.57 -3.02 4.33
CA GLY A 151 -18.09 -4.41 4.36
C GLY A 151 -17.51 -4.87 3.03
N ASN A 152 -18.19 -4.59 1.92
CA ASN A 152 -17.71 -4.92 0.59
C ASN A 152 -16.41 -4.19 0.24
N LEU A 153 -16.29 -2.90 0.59
CA LEU A 153 -15.05 -2.12 0.38
C LEU A 153 -13.87 -2.72 1.15
N VAL A 154 -14.08 -3.09 2.41
CA VAL A 154 -13.05 -3.73 3.23
C VAL A 154 -12.65 -5.07 2.64
N GLN A 155 -13.62 -5.91 2.24
CA GLN A 155 -13.34 -7.21 1.66
C GLN A 155 -12.60 -7.10 0.31
N GLU A 156 -12.99 -6.17 -0.56
CA GLU A 156 -12.32 -5.89 -1.83
C GLU A 156 -10.84 -5.52 -1.60
N VAL A 157 -10.57 -4.67 -0.62
CA VAL A 157 -9.21 -4.25 -0.28
C VAL A 157 -8.40 -5.39 0.29
N ILE A 158 -8.98 -6.23 1.16
CA ILE A 158 -8.32 -7.43 1.67
C ILE A 158 -7.90 -8.34 0.51
N TRP A 159 -8.80 -8.59 -0.46
CA TRP A 159 -8.45 -9.38 -1.64
C TRP A 159 -7.34 -8.76 -2.47
N LYS A 160 -7.43 -7.45 -2.76
CA LYS A 160 -6.38 -6.75 -3.51
C LYS A 160 -5.01 -6.77 -2.83
N LEU A 161 -4.97 -6.85 -1.51
CA LEU A 161 -3.73 -6.96 -0.73
C LEU A 161 -3.19 -8.39 -0.66
N ILE A 162 -4.04 -9.41 -0.75
CA ILE A 162 -3.66 -10.82 -0.69
C ILE A 162 -3.30 -11.38 -2.06
N ASP A 163 -4.02 -10.98 -3.11
CA ASP A 163 -3.81 -11.42 -4.50
C ASP A 163 -2.67 -10.65 -5.20
N GLY A 164 -2.04 -9.70 -4.49
CA GLY A 164 -0.94 -8.86 -4.98
C GLY A 164 0.43 -9.52 -4.94
#